data_AF-A0A2Z4FK43-F1
#
_entry.id   AF-A0A2Z4FK43-F1
#
_cell.length_a   1.000
_cell.length_b   1.000
_cell.length_c   1.000
_cell.angle_alpha   90.00
_cell.angle_beta   90.00
_cell.angle_gamma   90.00
#
_symmetry.space_group_name_H-M   'P 1'
#
loop_
_entity.id
_entity.type
_entity.pdbx_description
1 polymer ?
#
loop_
_entity_poly.entity_id
_entity_poly.type
_entity_poly.pdbx_seq_one_letter_code
_entity_poly.pdbx_strand_id
1 'polypeptide(L)'
;MKRFQRVLMLVLCCFALSSAAFVAAGCSDDDTAQTQGDDVSGEDANSPQDSGGEDDISTDQDASGHQDTVTDPDTTADPDTTADPDTTTDPDTTTDPDAGEDPDAGDACAPGMEICDGACVSTEDNAGHCGACDNVCARGESCVEGACQGPPVICGGRAGNPCTADEFCDYPDDTVCDFSDGQGVCAPRPTECSGGGTPVCGCDGVTYLNECEANRAGSDLRGDGACVSI
;
A
#
# COMPACT_ATOMS: atom_id res chain seq x y z
N MET A 1 20.90 -32.43 42.69
CA MET A 1 20.70 -33.79 42.14
C MET A 1 19.23 -34.20 41.95
N LYS A 2 18.23 -33.69 42.69
CA LYS A 2 16.80 -34.04 42.49
C LYS A 2 16.05 -33.32 41.35
N ARG A 3 16.61 -32.25 40.77
CA ARG A 3 15.98 -31.52 39.65
C ARG A 3 16.30 -32.13 38.28
N PHE A 4 17.47 -32.75 38.12
CA PHE A 4 17.88 -33.43 36.87
C PHE A 4 17.09 -34.72 36.61
N GLN A 5 16.68 -35.43 37.67
CA GLN A 5 15.94 -36.68 37.55
C GLN A 5 14.46 -36.48 37.15
N ARG A 6 13.90 -35.28 37.33
CA ARG A 6 12.54 -34.95 36.90
C ARG A 6 12.46 -34.61 35.40
N VAL A 7 13.51 -34.01 34.85
CA VAL A 7 13.58 -33.69 33.40
C VAL A 7 13.80 -34.96 32.58
N LEU A 8 14.66 -35.88 33.05
CA LEU A 8 14.93 -37.14 32.36
C LEU A 8 13.68 -38.05 32.29
N MET A 9 12.81 -38.03 33.31
CA MET A 9 11.60 -38.85 33.33
C MET A 9 10.47 -38.31 32.42
N LEU A 10 10.44 -36.99 32.19
CA LEU A 10 9.49 -36.35 31.25
C LEU A 10 9.86 -36.61 29.78
N VAL A 11 11.15 -36.59 29.44
CA VAL A 11 11.62 -36.86 28.07
C VAL A 11 11.40 -38.32 27.67
N LEU A 12 11.54 -39.26 28.60
CA LEU A 12 11.24 -40.69 28.38
C LEU A 12 9.74 -40.99 28.24
N CYS A 13 8.85 -40.15 28.76
CA CYS A 13 7.40 -40.32 28.62
C CYS A 13 6.89 -39.86 27.24
N CYS A 14 7.50 -38.83 26.64
CA CYS A 14 7.11 -38.35 25.32
C CYS A 14 7.54 -39.28 24.17
N PHE A 15 8.67 -39.99 24.31
CA PHE A 15 9.13 -40.94 23.29
C PHE A 15 8.33 -42.26 23.25
N ALA A 16 7.58 -42.60 24.30
CA ALA A 16 6.80 -43.83 24.37
C ALA A 16 5.36 -43.71 23.81
N LEU A 17 4.93 -42.51 23.39
CA LEU A 17 3.57 -42.26 22.89
C LEU A 17 3.45 -42.16 21.36
N SER A 18 4.56 -42.23 20.61
CA SER A 18 4.55 -42.13 19.13
C SER A 18 4.39 -43.46 18.38
N SER A 19 4.05 -44.55 19.06
CA SER A 19 3.98 -45.89 18.45
C SER A 19 2.62 -46.57 18.63
N ALA A 20 1.51 -45.87 18.37
CA ALA A 20 0.23 -46.53 18.14
C ALA A 20 -0.74 -45.68 17.30
N ALA A 21 -0.92 -46.12 16.06
CA ALA A 21 -2.16 -46.05 15.28
C ALA A 21 -2.81 -44.68 15.04
N PHE A 22 -2.59 -44.12 13.84
CA PHE A 22 -3.65 -43.46 13.10
C PHE A 22 -3.81 -44.18 11.75
N VAL A 23 -4.71 -45.15 11.77
CA VAL A 23 -5.26 -45.85 10.61
C VAL A 23 -6.41 -45.01 10.08
N ALA A 24 -6.40 -44.78 8.76
CA ALA A 24 -7.53 -44.44 7.88
C ALA A 24 -8.45 -43.27 8.27
N ALA A 25 -8.26 -42.14 7.59
CA ALA A 25 -9.37 -41.28 7.17
C ALA A 25 -9.35 -41.25 5.63
N GLY A 26 -10.30 -41.95 5.01
CA GLY A 26 -10.52 -41.92 3.58
C GLY A 26 -11.10 -40.57 3.15
N CYS A 27 -10.79 -40.18 1.92
CA CYS A 27 -11.52 -39.15 1.19
C CYS A 27 -12.98 -39.59 1.09
N SER A 28 -13.92 -38.80 1.62
CA SER A 28 -15.33 -38.89 1.25
C SER A 28 -15.56 -37.92 0.11
N ASP A 29 -15.71 -38.48 -1.09
CA ASP A 29 -16.32 -37.81 -2.22
C ASP A 29 -17.83 -37.66 -1.90
N ASP A 30 -18.26 -36.47 -1.52
CA ASP A 30 -19.68 -36.14 -1.36
C ASP A 30 -20.22 -35.62 -2.70
N ASP A 31 -20.55 -36.56 -3.57
CA ASP A 31 -21.45 -36.36 -4.71
C ASP A 31 -22.86 -36.08 -4.16
N THR A 32 -23.25 -34.81 -4.06
CA THR A 32 -24.67 -34.44 -3.99
C THR A 32 -25.07 -33.67 -5.24
N ALA A 33 -25.65 -34.43 -6.18
CA ALA A 33 -26.47 -33.90 -7.26
C ALA A 33 -27.78 -33.30 -6.73
N GLN A 34 -28.17 -32.13 -7.26
CA GLN A 34 -29.54 -31.60 -7.50
C GLN A 34 -29.45 -30.05 -7.59
N THR A 35 -29.95 -29.30 -8.57
CA THR A 35 -31.00 -29.50 -9.59
C THR A 35 -30.83 -28.52 -10.77
N GLN A 36 -31.24 -28.99 -11.96
CA GLN A 36 -31.82 -28.30 -13.13
C GLN A 36 -32.19 -26.81 -12.98
N GLY A 37 -31.72 -25.97 -13.91
CA GLY A 37 -32.55 -25.32 -14.94
C GLY A 37 -32.68 -23.83 -14.57
N ASP A 38 -32.27 -22.85 -15.38
CA ASP A 38 -32.85 -22.55 -16.69
C ASP A 38 -31.83 -21.90 -17.64
N ASP A 39 -31.90 -22.35 -18.89
CA ASP A 39 -31.41 -21.67 -20.08
C ASP A 39 -32.07 -20.29 -20.25
N VAL A 40 -31.26 -19.23 -20.39
CA VAL A 40 -31.63 -18.10 -21.26
C VAL A 40 -30.44 -17.78 -22.15
N SER A 41 -30.55 -18.30 -23.37
CA SER A 41 -29.86 -17.85 -24.58
C SER A 41 -29.97 -16.34 -24.78
N GLY A 42 -28.87 -15.73 -25.19
CA GLY A 42 -28.71 -14.29 -25.36
C GLY A 42 -29.42 -13.67 -26.57
N GLU A 43 -29.32 -12.34 -26.59
CA GLU A 43 -29.58 -11.31 -27.61
C GLU A 43 -29.34 -10.00 -26.82
N ASP A 44 -28.66 -8.94 -27.21
CA ASP A 44 -27.86 -8.57 -28.37
C ASP A 44 -27.03 -7.34 -27.98
N ALA A 45 -25.93 -7.17 -28.71
CA ALA A 45 -25.16 -5.96 -28.98
C ALA A 45 -25.58 -4.63 -28.31
N ASN A 46 -24.65 -3.99 -27.61
CA ASN A 46 -24.50 -2.54 -27.76
C ASN A 46 -23.05 -2.07 -27.61
N SER A 47 -22.49 -1.67 -28.75
CA SER A 47 -21.29 -0.85 -28.91
C SER A 47 -21.41 -0.21 -30.30
N PRO A 48 -20.67 0.87 -30.62
CA PRO A 48 -20.87 2.26 -30.23
C PRO A 48 -21.30 3.13 -31.44
N GLN A 49 -21.91 4.29 -31.21
CA GLN A 49 -22.06 5.39 -32.18
C GLN A 49 -21.65 6.67 -31.44
N ASP A 50 -20.55 7.38 -31.76
CA ASP A 50 -20.34 8.30 -32.91
C ASP A 50 -21.56 9.25 -33.07
N SER A 51 -21.50 10.58 -32.94
CA SER A 51 -20.52 11.58 -33.40
C SER A 51 -20.82 12.97 -32.79
N GLY A 52 -19.82 13.86 -32.78
CA GLY A 52 -19.98 15.34 -32.76
C GLY A 52 -20.12 15.97 -31.37
N GLY A 53 -19.32 16.93 -30.91
CA GLY A 53 -18.47 17.88 -31.62
C GLY A 53 -19.14 19.24 -31.70
N GLU A 54 -19.05 20.06 -30.65
CA GLU A 54 -18.91 21.51 -30.79
C GLU A 54 -18.31 22.13 -29.51
N ASP A 55 -17.26 22.93 -29.74
CA ASP A 55 -16.58 23.80 -28.82
C ASP A 55 -17.53 24.91 -28.34
N ASP A 56 -17.57 25.17 -27.04
CA ASP A 56 -17.95 26.50 -26.54
C ASP A 56 -17.00 26.90 -25.40
N ILE A 57 -16.00 27.67 -25.83
CA ILE A 57 -15.26 28.60 -24.99
C ILE A 57 -16.27 29.62 -24.44
N SER A 58 -16.54 29.56 -23.13
CA SER A 58 -16.98 30.75 -22.39
C SER A 58 -15.97 31.04 -21.31
N THR A 59 -15.12 32.02 -21.60
CA THR A 59 -14.38 32.79 -20.62
C THR A 59 -15.37 33.57 -19.75
N ASP A 60 -15.53 33.17 -18.50
CA ASP A 60 -16.03 34.08 -17.46
C ASP A 60 -14.90 34.39 -16.49
N GLN A 61 -14.18 35.45 -16.86
CA GLN A 61 -13.52 36.31 -15.89
C GLN A 61 -14.61 37.04 -15.12
N ASP A 62 -14.82 36.69 -13.86
CA ASP A 62 -15.47 37.57 -12.90
C ASP A 62 -14.53 37.89 -11.75
N ALA A 63 -13.68 38.87 -12.03
CA ALA A 63 -13.09 39.73 -11.03
C ALA A 63 -14.17 40.69 -10.53
N SER A 64 -14.71 40.42 -9.34
CA SER A 64 -15.44 41.38 -8.52
C SER A 64 -14.76 41.35 -7.14
N GLY A 65 -14.00 42.36 -6.72
CA GLY A 65 -14.43 43.75 -6.65
C GLY A 65 -14.99 44.02 -5.25
N HIS A 66 -14.17 43.85 -4.20
CA HIS A 66 -14.50 44.37 -2.88
C HIS A 66 -13.88 45.76 -2.72
N GLN A 67 -14.73 46.71 -2.39
CA GLN A 67 -14.44 48.14 -2.36
C GLN A 67 -13.81 48.53 -1.04
N ASP A 68 -12.51 48.80 -1.06
CA ASP A 68 -11.84 49.53 0.02
C ASP A 68 -12.13 51.02 -0.13
N THR A 69 -13.01 51.54 0.72
CA THR A 69 -13.10 52.98 0.98
C THR A 69 -13.26 53.24 2.47
N VAL A 70 -12.13 53.34 3.17
CA VAL A 70 -12.05 54.21 4.35
C VAL A 70 -10.88 55.14 4.12
N THR A 71 -11.23 56.35 3.70
CA THR A 71 -10.38 57.53 3.73
C THR A 71 -10.34 58.00 5.17
N ASP A 72 -9.18 57.92 5.81
CA ASP A 72 -8.87 58.74 6.99
C ASP A 72 -7.68 59.64 6.64
N PRO A 73 -7.89 60.96 6.49
CA PRO A 73 -6.83 61.90 6.19
C PRO A 73 -6.21 62.50 7.46
N ASP A 74 -4.89 62.60 7.39
CA ASP A 74 -4.02 63.58 8.02
C ASP A 74 -3.28 63.26 9.34
N THR A 75 -1.98 62.99 9.11
CA THR A 75 -0.83 63.70 9.70
C THR A 75 -0.42 63.38 11.14
N THR A 76 0.77 62.79 11.27
CA THR A 76 2.00 63.56 11.53
C THR A 76 3.21 62.72 11.16
N ALA A 77 4.15 63.33 10.44
CA ALA A 77 5.46 62.77 10.18
C ALA A 77 6.22 62.57 11.49
N ASP A 78 6.74 61.36 11.69
CA ASP A 78 7.87 61.14 12.59
C ASP A 78 9.06 60.69 11.72
N PRO A 79 10.07 61.55 11.51
CA PRO A 79 11.27 61.21 10.79
C PRO A 79 12.33 60.77 11.80
N ASP A 80 12.44 59.48 12.08
CA ASP A 80 13.69 58.94 12.56
C ASP A 80 14.14 57.72 11.76
N THR A 81 15.11 58.04 10.92
CA THR A 81 16.09 57.18 10.31
C THR A 81 16.73 56.24 11.33
N THR A 82 16.58 54.94 11.13
CA THR A 82 17.72 54.01 11.08
C THR A 82 17.30 52.80 10.26
N ALA A 83 18.04 52.54 9.19
CA ALA A 83 18.05 51.24 8.56
C ALA A 83 18.48 50.23 9.63
N ASP A 84 17.64 49.23 9.89
CA ASP A 84 18.04 48.06 10.65
C ASP A 84 18.39 46.94 9.64
N PRO A 85 19.68 46.62 9.44
CA PRO A 85 20.07 45.54 8.56
C PRO A 85 20.17 44.23 9.35
N ASP A 86 19.08 43.74 9.90
CA ASP A 86 19.04 42.39 10.47
C ASP A 86 18.68 41.37 9.38
N THR A 87 19.58 41.25 8.41
CA THR A 87 19.89 39.95 7.80
C THR A 87 20.99 39.30 8.63
N THR A 88 20.64 38.88 9.84
CA THR A 88 21.42 37.86 10.54
C THR A 88 20.58 36.58 10.49
N THR A 89 21.12 35.59 9.79
CA THR A 89 20.76 34.19 10.03
C THR A 89 20.95 33.98 11.53
N ASP A 90 19.86 33.83 12.26
CA ASP A 90 19.91 33.40 13.66
C ASP A 90 20.39 31.94 13.67
N PRO A 91 21.59 31.63 14.19
CA PRO A 91 22.08 30.29 14.34
C PRO A 91 21.85 29.78 15.76
N ASP A 92 20.73 30.10 16.40
CA ASP A 92 20.37 29.52 17.69
C ASP A 92 19.56 28.22 17.52
N THR A 93 20.27 27.16 17.13
CA THR A 93 20.01 25.81 17.67
C THR A 93 20.75 25.64 19.00
N THR A 94 20.64 26.62 19.89
CA THR A 94 21.00 26.44 21.29
C THR A 94 19.71 26.06 22.00
N THR A 95 19.69 24.85 22.58
CA THR A 95 18.68 24.45 23.57
C THR A 95 18.57 25.54 24.62
N ASP A 96 17.51 26.33 24.54
CA ASP A 96 17.15 27.34 25.53
C ASP A 96 16.91 26.64 26.88
N PRO A 97 17.72 26.92 27.93
CA PRO A 97 17.50 26.37 29.26
C PRO A 97 16.25 26.93 29.94
N ASP A 98 15.68 28.01 29.39
CA ASP A 98 14.52 28.74 29.89
C ASP A 98 13.29 28.57 28.99
N ALA A 99 13.13 27.39 28.35
CA ALA A 99 11.81 26.88 27.94
C ALA A 99 10.96 26.52 29.19
N GLY A 100 10.77 27.51 30.06
CA GLY A 100 9.75 27.51 31.09
C GLY A 100 8.43 27.85 30.43
N GLU A 101 7.57 26.83 30.34
CA GLU A 101 6.11 26.99 30.29
C GLU A 101 5.61 28.01 29.25
N ASP A 102 5.90 27.78 27.96
CA ASP A 102 5.07 28.34 26.90
C ASP A 102 3.68 27.68 27.00
N PRO A 103 2.62 28.43 27.35
CA PRO A 103 1.27 27.87 27.48
C PRO A 103 0.69 27.40 26.13
N ASP A 104 1.30 27.75 25.00
CA ASP A 104 0.92 27.30 23.65
C ASP A 104 1.83 26.18 23.10
N ALA A 105 2.87 25.75 23.83
CA ALA A 105 3.69 24.58 23.48
C ALA A 105 3.05 23.24 23.88
N GLY A 106 1.82 23.25 24.40
CA GLY A 106 1.08 22.09 24.88
C GLY A 106 0.20 21.40 23.84
N ASP A 107 0.07 21.96 22.63
CA ASP A 107 -0.89 21.47 21.62
C ASP A 107 -0.22 20.74 20.44
N ALA A 108 1.12 20.71 20.35
CA ALA A 108 1.79 19.99 19.29
C ALA A 108 2.22 18.59 19.74
N CYS A 109 1.88 17.58 18.94
CA CYS A 109 2.40 16.24 19.13
C CYS A 109 3.89 16.14 18.80
N ALA A 110 4.55 15.10 19.29
CA ALA A 110 5.91 14.77 18.86
C ALA A 110 5.98 14.62 17.33
N PRO A 111 7.13 14.91 16.68
CA PRO A 111 7.28 14.68 15.24
C PRO A 111 6.89 13.25 14.85
N GLY A 112 6.09 13.11 13.79
CA GLY A 112 5.54 11.82 13.33
C GLY A 112 4.22 11.39 14.00
N MET A 113 3.68 12.22 14.89
CA MET A 113 2.38 11.99 15.54
C MET A 113 1.39 13.08 15.14
N GLU A 114 0.12 12.72 15.04
CA GLU A 114 -0.98 13.62 14.70
C GLU A 114 -1.97 13.72 15.86
N ILE A 115 -2.62 14.88 16.00
CA ILE A 115 -3.67 15.08 17.00
C ILE A 115 -4.97 14.49 16.45
N CYS A 116 -5.39 13.35 16.99
CA CYS A 116 -6.69 12.75 16.71
C CYS A 116 -7.56 12.79 17.97
N ASP A 117 -8.70 13.48 17.91
CA ASP A 117 -9.60 13.70 19.04
C ASP A 117 -8.92 14.28 20.30
N GLY A 118 -7.93 15.15 20.09
CA GLY A 118 -7.16 15.78 21.18
C GLY A 118 -6.11 14.86 21.82
N ALA A 119 -5.86 13.69 21.24
CA ALA A 119 -4.78 12.80 21.64
C ALA A 119 -3.74 12.67 20.53
N CYS A 120 -2.47 12.59 20.91
CA CYS A 120 -1.41 12.29 19.97
C CYS A 120 -1.40 10.81 19.62
N VAL A 121 -1.65 10.49 18.35
CA VAL A 121 -1.59 9.14 17.80
C VAL A 121 -0.64 9.09 16.61
N SER A 122 0.03 7.96 16.44
CA SER A 122 0.82 7.71 15.24
C SER A 122 -0.14 7.32 14.13
N THR A 123 -0.09 7.99 12.99
CA THR A 123 -0.83 7.56 11.80
C THR A 123 -0.04 6.56 10.96
N GLU A 124 1.22 6.29 11.29
CA GLU A 124 2.09 5.42 10.49
C GLU A 124 1.93 3.93 10.84
N ASP A 125 1.57 3.62 12.08
CA ASP A 125 1.52 2.23 12.59
C ASP A 125 0.28 1.92 13.45
N ASN A 126 -0.59 2.90 13.72
CA ASN A 126 -1.81 2.66 14.48
C ASN A 126 -2.94 2.19 13.55
N ALA A 127 -3.36 0.94 13.72
CA ALA A 127 -4.48 0.36 12.96
C ALA A 127 -5.83 1.05 13.19
N GLY A 128 -5.99 1.91 14.20
CA GLY A 128 -7.18 2.73 14.43
C GLY A 128 -7.14 4.13 13.81
N HIS A 129 -5.96 4.58 13.35
CA HIS A 129 -5.73 5.93 12.81
C HIS A 129 -4.75 5.87 11.61
N CYS A 130 -4.85 4.85 10.77
CA CYS A 130 -3.82 4.56 9.77
C CYS A 130 -3.85 5.55 8.60
N GLY A 131 -2.79 6.32 8.38
CA GLY A 131 -2.69 7.36 7.36
C GLY A 131 -3.51 8.63 7.65
N ALA A 132 -4.51 8.56 8.54
CA ALA A 132 -5.32 9.68 8.99
C ALA A 132 -6.09 9.32 10.28
N CYS A 133 -6.52 10.34 11.04
CA CYS A 133 -7.42 10.16 12.18
C CYS A 133 -8.68 9.35 11.82
N ASP A 134 -9.07 8.43 12.72
CA ASP A 134 -10.25 7.57 12.61
C ASP A 134 -10.27 6.64 11.39
N ASN A 135 -9.17 6.51 10.67
CA ASN A 135 -9.03 5.52 9.61
C ASN A 135 -8.64 4.15 10.20
N VAL A 136 -9.66 3.36 10.53
CA VAL A 136 -9.48 2.02 11.11
C VAL A 136 -9.27 0.99 10.01
N CYS A 137 -8.15 0.27 10.06
CA CYS A 137 -7.88 -0.84 9.15
C CYS A 137 -8.88 -1.99 9.32
N ALA A 138 -9.14 -2.71 8.23
CA ALA A 138 -10.09 -3.82 8.26
C ALA A 138 -9.58 -4.97 9.14
N ARG A 139 -10.49 -5.87 9.50
CA ARG A 139 -10.17 -6.99 10.37
C ARG A 139 -9.11 -7.88 9.72
N GLY A 140 -7.95 -7.99 10.37
CA GLY A 140 -6.82 -8.82 9.92
C GLY A 140 -5.75 -8.03 9.17
N GLU A 141 -5.95 -6.73 8.96
CA GLU A 141 -4.94 -5.83 8.42
C GLU A 141 -4.10 -5.19 9.53
N SER A 142 -2.91 -4.75 9.16
CA SER A 142 -2.01 -3.94 9.99
C SER A 142 -1.72 -2.60 9.32
N CYS A 143 -1.51 -1.55 10.11
CA CYS A 143 -1.03 -0.29 9.58
C CYS A 143 0.50 -0.35 9.40
N VAL A 144 0.96 -0.07 8.18
CA VAL A 144 2.38 -0.04 7.84
C VAL A 144 2.62 1.17 6.95
N GLU A 145 3.45 2.10 7.42
CA GLU A 145 3.79 3.34 6.73
C GLU A 145 2.54 4.17 6.34
N GLY A 146 1.53 4.15 7.21
CA GLY A 146 0.26 4.87 7.00
C GLY A 146 -0.71 4.22 6.00
N ALA A 147 -0.43 3.00 5.55
CA ALA A 147 -1.34 2.21 4.73
C ALA A 147 -1.84 0.97 5.47
N CYS A 148 -3.13 0.68 5.36
CA CYS A 148 -3.69 -0.58 5.83
C CYS A 148 -3.28 -1.70 4.88
N GLN A 149 -2.49 -2.65 5.39
CA GLN A 149 -1.98 -3.78 4.63
C GLN A 149 -2.59 -5.07 5.17
N GLY A 150 -3.25 -5.82 4.28
CA GLY A 150 -3.79 -7.14 4.58
C GLY A 150 -2.74 -8.24 4.61
N PRO A 151 -3.14 -9.47 4.98
CA PRO A 151 -2.26 -10.62 4.86
C PRO A 151 -1.87 -10.85 3.38
N PRO A 152 -0.68 -11.40 3.12
CA PRO A 152 -0.23 -11.66 1.75
C PRO A 152 -1.21 -12.59 1.02
N VAL A 153 -1.57 -12.23 -0.21
CA VAL A 153 -2.45 -13.02 -1.07
C VAL A 153 -1.58 -13.99 -1.89
N ILE A 154 -1.86 -15.29 -1.80
CA ILE A 154 -1.11 -16.31 -2.54
C ILE A 154 -1.69 -16.47 -3.94
N CYS A 155 -0.82 -16.51 -4.95
CA CYS A 155 -1.17 -16.63 -6.36
C CYS A 155 -0.41 -17.78 -7.05
N GLY A 156 -0.84 -18.12 -8.26
CA GLY A 156 -0.28 -19.22 -9.03
C GLY A 156 -0.72 -20.59 -8.51
N GLY A 157 0.21 -21.54 -8.53
CA GLY A 157 0.01 -22.94 -8.15
C GLY A 157 -0.90 -23.69 -9.11
N ARG A 158 -1.22 -24.94 -8.77
CA ARG A 158 -2.09 -25.81 -9.58
C ARG A 158 -3.49 -25.23 -9.84
N ALA A 159 -3.97 -24.41 -8.91
CA ALA A 159 -5.26 -23.73 -9.02
C ALA A 159 -5.21 -22.55 -10.01
N GLY A 160 -4.01 -22.03 -10.30
CA GLY A 160 -3.81 -20.85 -11.13
C GLY A 160 -4.47 -19.61 -10.52
N ASN A 161 -4.38 -19.44 -9.20
CA ASN A 161 -5.06 -18.35 -8.49
C ASN A 161 -4.53 -17.00 -9.01
N PRO A 162 -5.37 -16.15 -9.63
CA PRO A 162 -4.92 -14.87 -10.16
C PRO A 162 -4.85 -13.82 -9.05
N CYS A 163 -4.00 -12.81 -9.26
CA CYS A 163 -4.04 -11.56 -8.51
C CYS A 163 -5.12 -10.62 -9.08
N THR A 164 -5.38 -9.51 -8.39
CA THR A 164 -6.27 -8.47 -8.93
C THR A 164 -5.63 -7.75 -10.12
N ALA A 165 -6.40 -6.91 -10.83
CA ALA A 165 -5.92 -6.23 -12.04
C ALA A 165 -4.77 -5.22 -11.79
N ASP A 166 -4.64 -4.77 -10.54
CA ASP A 166 -3.63 -3.80 -10.11
C ASP A 166 -2.41 -4.49 -9.47
N GLU A 167 -2.34 -5.82 -9.55
CA GLU A 167 -1.29 -6.66 -8.97
C GLU A 167 -0.70 -7.63 -10.00
N PHE A 168 0.51 -8.09 -9.72
CA PHE A 168 1.14 -9.20 -10.42
C PHE A 168 1.48 -10.31 -9.44
N CYS A 169 1.61 -11.54 -9.94
CA CYS A 169 2.02 -12.66 -9.10
C CYS A 169 3.54 -12.71 -9.01
N ASP A 170 4.11 -12.27 -7.89
CA ASP A 170 5.55 -12.26 -7.61
C ASP A 170 5.99 -13.66 -7.14
N TYR A 171 6.74 -14.36 -7.97
CA TYR A 171 7.27 -15.69 -7.65
C TYR A 171 8.67 -15.57 -7.03
N PRO A 172 9.08 -16.51 -6.16
CA PRO A 172 10.45 -16.55 -5.68
C PRO A 172 11.48 -16.67 -6.82
N ASP A 173 12.60 -15.97 -6.72
CA ASP A 173 13.70 -15.95 -7.73
C ASP A 173 14.23 -17.34 -8.14
N ASP A 174 14.09 -18.35 -7.28
CA ASP A 174 14.52 -19.72 -7.55
C ASP A 174 13.47 -20.58 -8.27
N THR A 175 12.32 -19.99 -8.60
CA THR A 175 11.23 -20.61 -9.34
C THR A 175 11.03 -19.91 -10.69
N VAL A 176 10.81 -20.69 -11.74
CA VAL A 176 10.51 -20.13 -13.07
C VAL A 176 9.00 -20.00 -13.18
N CYS A 177 8.43 -18.90 -12.69
CA CYS A 177 6.97 -18.70 -12.67
C CYS A 177 6.23 -19.92 -12.07
N ASP A 178 5.11 -20.32 -12.68
CA ASP A 178 4.34 -21.52 -12.33
C ASP A 178 4.85 -22.82 -13.00
N PHE A 179 6.16 -23.00 -13.20
CA PHE A 179 6.68 -24.19 -13.92
C PHE A 179 6.43 -25.54 -13.21
N SER A 180 5.98 -25.56 -11.95
CA SER A 180 5.65 -26.78 -11.20
C SER A 180 4.67 -26.51 -10.06
N ASP A 181 3.52 -25.93 -10.36
CA ASP A 181 2.59 -25.44 -9.35
C ASP A 181 3.29 -24.44 -8.40
N GLY A 182 4.16 -23.60 -8.98
CA GLY A 182 4.90 -22.57 -8.26
C GLY A 182 3.91 -21.60 -7.64
N GLN A 183 4.11 -21.24 -6.38
CA GLN A 183 3.25 -20.27 -5.70
C GLN A 183 4.02 -18.98 -5.49
N GLY A 184 3.37 -17.87 -5.80
CA GLY A 184 3.86 -16.53 -5.54
C GLY A 184 3.01 -15.80 -4.51
N VAL A 185 3.34 -14.54 -4.30
CA VAL A 185 2.53 -13.59 -3.53
C VAL A 185 2.10 -12.47 -4.46
N CYS A 186 0.85 -12.03 -4.38
CA CYS A 186 0.42 -10.87 -5.13
C CYS A 186 1.15 -9.63 -4.64
N ALA A 187 1.77 -8.93 -5.57
CA ALA A 187 2.46 -7.68 -5.33
C ALA A 187 1.84 -6.56 -6.18
N PRO A 188 1.79 -5.31 -5.69
CA PRO A 188 1.27 -4.19 -6.46
C PRO A 188 2.04 -3.98 -7.76
N ARG A 189 1.32 -3.68 -8.84
CA ARG A 189 1.94 -3.27 -10.12
C ARG A 189 2.53 -1.86 -9.96
N PRO A 190 3.79 -1.63 -10.39
CA PRO A 190 4.37 -0.29 -10.37
C PRO A 190 3.54 0.69 -11.22
N THR A 191 3.26 1.89 -10.70
CA THR A 191 2.55 2.94 -11.44
C THR A 191 3.45 3.67 -12.43
N GLU A 192 4.74 3.78 -12.10
CA GLU A 192 5.76 4.41 -12.90
C GLU A 192 6.96 3.48 -13.07
N CYS A 193 7.53 3.47 -14.28
CA CYS A 193 8.77 2.75 -14.57
C CYS A 193 9.74 3.70 -15.20
N SER A 194 10.98 3.66 -14.73
CA SER A 194 12.06 4.35 -15.39
C SER A 194 12.31 3.72 -16.76
N GLY A 195 12.53 4.56 -17.76
CA GLY A 195 12.93 4.09 -19.08
C GLY A 195 14.33 3.46 -19.07
N GLY A 196 14.57 2.56 -20.02
CA GLY A 196 15.84 1.84 -20.17
C GLY A 196 15.93 0.56 -19.34
N GLY A 197 16.98 -0.22 -19.57
CA GLY A 197 17.19 -1.52 -18.91
C GLY A 197 17.60 -2.62 -19.89
N THR A 198 17.90 -3.80 -19.36
CA THR A 198 18.11 -5.01 -20.16
C THR A 198 16.77 -5.69 -20.39
N PRO A 199 16.47 -6.14 -21.64
CA PRO A 199 15.25 -6.88 -21.90
C PRO A 199 15.11 -8.10 -20.99
N VAL A 200 13.88 -8.43 -20.63
CA VAL A 200 13.52 -9.58 -19.78
C VAL A 200 12.40 -10.37 -20.43
N CYS A 201 12.27 -11.63 -20.05
CA CYS A 201 11.18 -12.49 -20.52
C CYS A 201 10.16 -12.66 -19.39
N GLY A 202 8.92 -12.25 -19.65
CA GLY A 202 7.83 -12.44 -18.71
C GLY A 202 7.34 -13.89 -18.65
N CYS A 203 6.67 -14.23 -17.56
CA CYS A 203 5.92 -15.47 -17.39
C CYS A 203 4.84 -15.68 -18.47
N ASP A 204 4.30 -14.58 -19.01
CA ASP A 204 3.37 -14.57 -20.15
C ASP A 204 4.03 -14.85 -21.51
N GLY A 205 5.35 -15.01 -21.55
CA GLY A 205 6.13 -15.24 -22.77
C GLY A 205 6.35 -13.99 -23.61
N VAL A 206 6.04 -12.80 -23.09
CA VAL A 206 6.30 -11.51 -23.73
C VAL A 206 7.67 -10.99 -23.31
N THR A 207 8.41 -10.42 -24.26
CA THR A 207 9.66 -9.71 -23.95
C THR A 207 9.35 -8.28 -23.55
N TYR A 208 9.78 -7.91 -22.35
CA TYR A 208 9.66 -6.55 -21.83
C TYR A 208 10.99 -5.82 -21.90
N LEU A 209 10.94 -4.48 -21.93
CA LEU A 209 12.14 -3.64 -21.99
C LEU A 209 13.01 -3.79 -20.73
N ASN A 210 12.36 -3.97 -19.58
CA ASN A 210 12.97 -4.20 -18.27
C ASN A 210 11.94 -4.89 -17.35
N GLU A 211 12.36 -5.25 -16.13
CA GLU A 211 11.51 -5.88 -15.12
C GLU A 211 10.31 -5.05 -14.69
N CYS A 212 10.50 -3.76 -14.45
CA CYS A 212 9.40 -2.88 -14.05
C CYS A 212 8.29 -2.87 -15.10
N GLU A 213 8.65 -2.84 -16.39
CA GLU A 213 7.69 -2.91 -17.48
C GLU A 213 6.93 -4.24 -17.52
N ALA A 214 7.57 -5.36 -17.17
CA ALA A 214 6.93 -6.67 -17.04
C ALA A 214 5.95 -6.69 -15.86
N ASN A 215 6.42 -6.28 -14.68
CA ASN A 215 5.61 -6.27 -13.45
C ASN A 215 4.44 -5.31 -13.60
N ARG A 216 4.66 -4.13 -14.20
CA ARG A 216 3.60 -3.17 -14.54
C ARG A 216 2.64 -3.71 -15.57
N ALA A 217 3.04 -4.65 -16.44
CA ALA A 217 2.13 -5.36 -17.32
C ALA A 217 1.35 -6.48 -16.61
N GLY A 218 1.69 -6.82 -15.37
CA GLY A 218 1.03 -7.87 -14.59
C GLY A 218 1.73 -9.23 -14.68
N SER A 219 2.94 -9.27 -15.23
CA SER A 219 3.72 -10.50 -15.39
C SER A 219 5.04 -10.38 -14.64
N ASP A 220 5.33 -11.38 -13.80
CA ASP A 220 6.66 -11.58 -13.24
C ASP A 220 7.63 -12.14 -14.29
N LEU A 221 8.90 -12.31 -13.89
CA LEU A 221 9.99 -12.72 -14.74
C LEU A 221 10.11 -14.25 -14.84
N ARG A 222 10.13 -14.73 -16.07
CA ARG A 222 10.56 -16.08 -16.40
C ARG A 222 12.09 -16.20 -16.40
N GLY A 223 12.77 -15.12 -16.72
CA GLY A 223 14.24 -15.06 -16.72
C GLY A 223 14.79 -13.85 -17.45
N ASP A 224 16.11 -13.69 -17.34
CA ASP A 224 16.86 -12.62 -17.96
C ASP A 224 16.89 -12.71 -19.50
N GLY A 225 16.90 -11.56 -20.16
CA GLY A 225 16.99 -11.47 -21.61
C GLY A 225 15.64 -11.58 -22.33
N ALA A 226 15.64 -11.36 -23.64
CA ALA A 226 14.44 -11.52 -24.44
C ALA A 226 13.94 -12.97 -24.44
N CYS A 227 12.63 -13.15 -24.52
CA CYS A 227 12.04 -14.48 -24.67
C CYS A 227 12.57 -15.17 -25.92
N VAL A 228 13.00 -16.41 -25.74
CA VAL A 228 13.42 -17.26 -26.85
C VAL A 228 12.22 -18.10 -27.26
N SER A 229 11.83 -18.01 -28.53
CA SER A 229 10.87 -18.96 -29.10
C SER A 229 11.49 -20.35 -29.08
N ILE A 230 10.91 -21.25 -28.29
CA ILE A 230 11.25 -22.68 -28.30
C ILE A 230 10.62 -23.38 -29.49
#